data_AF-A0A2E4QQN6-F1
#
_entry.id   AF-A0A2E4QQN6-F1
#
_cell.length_a   1.000
_cell.length_b   1.000
_cell.length_c   1.000
_cell.angle_alpha   90.00
_cell.angle_beta   90.00
_cell.angle_gamma   90.00
#
_symmetry.space_group_name_H-M   'P 1'
#
loop_
_entity.id
_entity.type
_entity.pdbx_description
1 polymer ?
#
loop_
_entity_poly.entity_id
_entity_poly.type
_entity_poly.pdbx_seq_one_letter_code
_entity_poly.pdbx_strand_id
1 'polypeptide(L)'
;MDRFNSSDIDLLDAIWRDVDAEHPWTGWAQIEAESTIVWVFRKRANWRRFVLRCTPSGYCLEDERGDDYRYLTALQELPDAIAAMPTLAERALD
;
A
#
# COMPACT_ATOMS: atom_id res chain seq x y z
N MET A 1 7.80 -0.97 -15.41
CA MET A 1 8.23 -2.03 -14.46
C MET A 1 7.19 -3.14 -14.47
N ASP A 2 7.62 -4.39 -14.36
CA ASP A 2 6.70 -5.54 -14.39
C ASP A 2 6.65 -6.31 -13.06
N ARG A 3 7.60 -6.05 -12.14
CA ARG A 3 7.70 -6.69 -10.83
C ARG A 3 8.50 -5.85 -9.85
N PHE A 4 8.25 -6.02 -8.55
CA PHE A 4 9.10 -5.56 -7.46
C PHE A 4 10.45 -6.29 -7.52
N ASN A 5 11.53 -5.53 -7.58
CA ASN A 5 12.89 -6.05 -7.44
C ASN A 5 13.36 -5.92 -5.97
N SER A 6 14.54 -6.47 -5.66
CA SER A 6 15.10 -6.44 -4.31
C SER A 6 15.28 -5.02 -3.75
N SER A 7 15.61 -4.04 -4.59
CA SER A 7 15.74 -2.63 -4.20
C SER A 7 14.38 -1.98 -3.92
N ASP A 8 13.32 -2.35 -4.64
CA ASP A 8 11.96 -1.89 -4.33
C ASP A 8 11.52 -2.40 -2.95
N ILE A 9 11.85 -3.65 -2.62
CA ILE A 9 11.51 -4.27 -1.34
C ILE A 9 12.31 -3.65 -0.19
N ASP A 10 13.60 -3.40 -0.39
CA ASP A 10 14.45 -2.69 0.58
C ASP A 10 13.95 -1.27 0.84
N LEU A 11 13.58 -0.55 -0.23
CA LEU A 11 13.00 0.78 -0.14
C LEU A 11 11.65 0.76 0.58
N LEU A 12 10.80 -0.23 0.31
CA LEU A 12 9.51 -0.37 0.98
C LEU A 12 9.68 -0.61 2.49
N ASP A 13 10.63 -1.44 2.90
CA ASP A 13 10.97 -1.67 4.30
C ASP A 13 11.48 -0.38 4.96
N ALA A 14 12.39 0.34 4.30
CA ALA A 14 12.94 1.58 4.80
C ALA A 14 11.85 2.64 5.02
N ILE A 15 10.95 2.84 4.05
CA ILE A 15 9.85 3.81 4.17
C ILE A 15 8.91 3.38 5.30
N TRP A 16 8.55 2.10 5.38
CA TRP A 16 7.67 1.60 6.45
C TRP A 16 8.26 1.79 7.85
N ARG A 17 9.59 1.75 8.00
CA ARG A 17 10.26 2.02 9.29
C ARG A 17 10.40 3.50 9.61
N ASP A 18 10.33 4.37 8.59
CA ASP A 18 10.48 5.81 8.71
C ASP A 18 9.17 6.52 9.09
N VAL A 19 8.00 5.92 8.79
CA VAL A 19 6.71 6.54 9.13
C VAL A 19 6.50 6.67 10.65
N ASP A 20 5.83 7.75 11.04
CA ASP A 20 5.48 8.01 12.44
C ASP A 20 4.67 6.86 13.08
N ALA A 21 4.81 6.69 14.39
CA ALA A 21 4.07 5.66 15.14
C ALA A 21 2.54 5.84 15.10
N GLU A 22 2.07 7.05 14.81
CA GLU A 22 0.65 7.40 14.63
C GLU A 22 0.17 7.20 13.19
N HIS A 23 1.09 6.87 12.27
CA HIS A 23 0.77 6.60 10.87
C HIS A 23 -0.11 5.35 10.77
N PRO A 24 -1.14 5.35 9.92
CA PRO A 24 -2.07 4.23 9.85
C PRO A 24 -1.47 2.95 9.24
N TRP A 25 -0.34 3.04 8.53
CA TRP A 25 0.37 1.91 7.92
C TRP A 25 1.13 1.11 8.97
N THR A 26 0.81 -0.18 9.11
CA THR A 26 1.35 -1.04 10.19
C THR A 26 2.23 -2.18 9.73
N GLY A 27 2.35 -2.38 8.42
CA GLY A 27 3.23 -3.40 7.88
C GLY A 27 2.95 -3.67 6.41
N TRP A 28 3.78 -4.51 5.83
CA TRP A 28 3.61 -5.00 4.48
C TRP A 28 4.06 -6.46 4.39
N ALA A 29 3.60 -7.18 3.37
CA ALA A 29 4.01 -8.55 3.10
C ALA A 29 4.03 -8.82 1.59
N GLN A 30 5.09 -9.44 1.09
CA GLN A 30 5.17 -9.85 -0.31
C GLN A 30 4.48 -11.20 -0.51
N ILE A 31 3.72 -11.37 -1.61
CA ILE A 31 3.21 -12.70 -1.99
C ILE A 31 4.25 -13.37 -2.90
N GLU A 32 4.73 -14.54 -2.49
CA GLU A 32 5.78 -15.28 -3.21
C GLU A 32 5.39 -15.73 -4.63
N ALA A 33 4.09 -15.84 -4.93
CA ALA A 33 3.60 -16.37 -6.21
C ALA A 33 3.61 -15.33 -7.35
N GLU A 34 3.58 -14.04 -7.03
CA GLU A 34 3.50 -12.97 -8.02
C GLU A 34 4.37 -11.80 -7.53
N SER A 35 5.61 -11.71 -8.02
CA SER A 35 6.54 -10.60 -7.69
C SER A 35 6.02 -9.22 -8.11
N THR A 36 4.78 -9.13 -8.59
CA THR A 36 4.09 -7.93 -9.04
C THR A 36 3.22 -7.31 -7.96
N ILE A 37 2.98 -8.03 -6.85
CA ILE A 37 2.04 -7.65 -5.78
C ILE A 37 2.70 -7.68 -4.39
N VAL A 38 2.40 -6.66 -3.60
CA VAL A 38 2.71 -6.57 -2.17
C VAL A 38 1.44 -6.22 -1.41
N TRP A 39 1.22 -6.83 -0.25
CA TRP A 39 0.17 -6.45 0.68
C TRP A 39 0.65 -5.37 1.63
N VAL A 40 -0.26 -4.45 1.94
CA VAL A 40 -0.05 -3.31 2.84
C VAL A 40 -1.15 -3.35 3.91
N PHE A 41 -0.78 -3.25 5.18
CA PHE A 41 -1.72 -3.39 6.31
C PHE A 41 -1.95 -2.05 7.02
N ARG A 42 -3.21 -1.80 7.44
CA ARG A 42 -3.62 -0.57 8.13
C ARG A 42 -4.36 -0.85 9.46
N LYS A 43 -4.08 -0.10 10.54
CA LYS A 43 -4.62 -0.35 11.91
C LYS A 43 -5.73 0.59 12.42
N ARG A 44 -5.99 1.75 11.79
CA ARG A 44 -6.64 2.89 12.48
C ARG A 44 -8.06 2.67 13.05
N ALA A 45 -8.90 1.79 12.49
CA ALA A 45 -10.27 1.56 13.04
C ALA A 45 -10.91 0.21 12.65
N ASN A 46 -10.44 -0.41 11.55
CA ASN A 46 -10.73 -1.78 11.15
C ASN A 46 -9.49 -2.27 10.40
N TRP A 47 -8.98 -3.46 10.75
CA TRP A 47 -7.86 -4.06 10.03
C TRP A 47 -8.24 -4.21 8.56
N ARG A 48 -7.57 -3.49 7.67
CA ARG A 48 -7.80 -3.55 6.23
C ARG A 48 -6.48 -3.80 5.52
N ARG A 49 -6.52 -4.70 4.54
CA ARG A 49 -5.39 -5.01 3.67
C ARG A 49 -5.58 -4.23 2.37
N PHE A 50 -4.50 -3.63 1.90
CA PHE A 50 -4.43 -3.03 0.57
C PHE A 50 -3.43 -3.83 -0.25
N VAL A 51 -3.62 -3.80 -1.56
CA VAL A 51 -2.78 -4.46 -2.54
C VAL A 51 -2.00 -3.36 -3.26
N LEU A 52 -0.68 -3.42 -3.19
CA LEU A 52 0.21 -2.57 -3.96
C LEU A 52 0.72 -3.36 -5.15
N ARG A 53 0.40 -2.89 -6.35
CA ARG A 53 0.78 -3.53 -7.60
C ARG A 53 1.80 -2.69 -8.35
N CYS A 54 2.83 -3.34 -8.91
CA CYS A 54 3.70 -2.70 -9.89
C CYS A 54 2.97 -2.50 -11.23
N THR A 55 3.15 -1.34 -11.83
CA THR A 55 2.62 -1.01 -13.16
C THR A 55 3.75 -0.54 -14.08
N PRO A 56 3.53 -0.47 -15.41
CA PRO A 56 4.52 0.04 -16.34
C PRO A 56 5.03 1.44 -15.98
N SER A 57 4.16 2.26 -15.40
CA SER A 57 4.36 3.70 -15.16
C SER A 57 4.57 4.07 -13.68
N GLY A 58 4.66 3.10 -12.77
CA GLY A 58 4.76 3.35 -11.33
C GLY A 58 4.11 2.24 -10.51
N TYR A 59 3.33 2.59 -9.50
CA TYR A 59 2.66 1.66 -8.59
C TYR A 59 1.17 2.00 -8.45
N CYS A 60 0.35 1.01 -8.14
CA CYS A 60 -1.08 1.18 -7.91
C CYS A 60 -1.43 0.57 -6.55
N LEU A 61 -1.92 1.38 -5.63
CA LEU A 61 -2.47 0.93 -4.35
C LEU A 61 -3.98 0.74 -4.51
N GLU A 62 -4.45 -0.48 -4.40
CA GLU A 62 -5.86 -0.86 -4.52
C GLU A 62 -6.37 -1.48 -3.21
N ASP A 63 -7.65 -1.30 -2.89
CA ASP A 63 -8.30 -2.06 -1.83
C ASP A 63 -8.50 -3.55 -2.21
N GLU A 64 -8.78 -4.43 -1.24
CA GLU A 64 -9.10 -5.85 -1.52
C GLU A 64 -10.25 -6.06 -2.51
N ARG A 65 -11.18 -5.10 -2.60
CA ARG A 65 -12.28 -5.13 -3.55
C ARG A 65 -11.98 -4.48 -4.90
N GLY A 66 -10.83 -3.80 -5.03
CA GLY A 66 -10.46 -3.03 -6.23
C GLY A 66 -11.31 -1.77 -6.48
N ASP A 67 -12.13 -1.38 -5.50
CA ASP A 67 -13.12 -0.30 -5.63
C ASP A 67 -12.51 1.09 -5.42
N ASP A 68 -11.54 1.17 -4.51
CA ASP A 68 -10.69 2.33 -4.30
C ASP A 68 -9.29 2.01 -4.81
N TYR A 69 -8.73 2.88 -5.65
CA TYR A 69 -7.34 2.78 -6.08
C TYR A 69 -6.67 4.14 -6.16
N ARG A 70 -5.35 4.16 -5.94
CA ARG A 70 -4.49 5.33 -6.11
C ARG A 70 -3.26 4.95 -6.91
N TYR A 71 -2.95 5.76 -7.92
CA TYR A 71 -1.71 5.64 -8.68
C TYR A 71 -0.60 6.43 -8.02
N LEU A 72 0.58 5.84 -7.99
CA LEU A 72 1.80 6.34 -7.39
C LEU A 72 2.87 6.35 -8.48
N THR A 73 3.59 7.45 -8.62
CA THR A 73 4.75 7.50 -9.52
C THR A 73 6.01 6.97 -8.85
N ALA A 74 6.07 7.02 -7.51
CA ALA A 74 7.17 6.51 -6.70
C ALA A 74 6.69 5.83 -5.40
N LEU A 75 7.46 4.86 -4.87
CA LEU A 75 7.16 4.21 -3.58
C LEU A 75 7.15 5.18 -2.40
N GLN A 76 7.88 6.28 -2.49
CA GLN A 76 7.93 7.30 -1.45
C GLN A 76 6.58 7.99 -1.22
N GLU A 77 5.67 7.94 -2.20
CA GLU A 77 4.31 8.48 -2.09
C GLU A 77 3.35 7.52 -1.37
N LEU A 78 3.79 6.28 -1.11
CA LEU A 78 2.97 5.23 -0.53
C LEU A 78 2.38 5.57 0.86
N PRO A 79 3.13 6.17 1.82
CA PRO A 79 2.58 6.54 3.11
C PRO A 79 1.38 7.47 2.99
N ASP A 80 1.51 8.53 2.18
CA ASP A 80 0.46 9.51 1.95
C ASP A 80 -0.78 8.85 1.30
N ALA A 81 -0.55 8.00 0.29
CA ALA A 81 -1.64 7.25 -0.34
C ALA A 81 -2.38 6.35 0.66
N ILE A 82 -1.67 5.63 1.54
CA ILE A 82 -2.29 4.79 2.58
C ILE A 82 -3.08 5.64 3.57
N ALA A 83 -2.56 6.80 3.95
CA ALA A 83 -3.25 7.72 4.86
C ALA A 83 -4.54 8.27 4.23
N ALA A 84 -4.53 8.53 2.92
CA ALA A 84 -5.61 9.12 2.16
C ALA A 84 -6.65 8.11 1.63
N MET A 85 -6.45 6.79 1.85
CA MET A 85 -7.49 5.79 1.55
C MET A 85 -8.63 5.86 2.58
N PRO A 86 -9.90 5.83 2.15
CA PRO A 86 -11.04 5.91 3.05
C PRO A 86 -11.09 4.71 4.00
N THR A 87 -11.45 4.96 5.25
CA THR A 87 -11.75 3.89 6.22
C THR A 87 -13.11 3.25 5.89
N LEU A 88 -13.32 2.01 6.35
CA LEU A 88 -14.62 1.34 6.20
C LEU A 88 -15.77 2.13 6.84
N ALA A 89 -15.48 2.87 7.92
CA ALA A 89 -16.46 3.71 8.60
C ALA A 89 -16.90 4.90 7.73
N GLU A 90 -15.99 5.51 6.97
CA GLU A 90 -16.30 6.58 6.03
C GLU A 90 -17.14 6.08 4.85
N ARG A 91 -16.93 4.83 4.41
CA ARG A 91 -17.72 4.21 3.34
C ARG A 91 -19.13 3.78 3.75
N ALA A 92 -19.39 3.61 5.05
CA ALA A 92 -20.73 3.24 5.54
C ALA A 92 -21.69 4.45 5.65
N LEU A 93 -21.19 5.65 5.37
CA LEU A 93 -21.89 6.92 5.46
C LEU A 93 -22.25 7.53 4.09
N ASP A 94 -21.88 6.88 2.98
CA ASP A 94 -22.19 7.29 1.59
C ASP A 94 -23.33 6.43 1.01
#